data_AF-A0A7G8BP12-F1
#
_entry.id   AF-A0A7G8BP12-F1
#
_cell.length_a   1.000
_cell.length_b   1.000
_cell.length_c   1.000
_cell.angle_alpha   90.00
_cell.angle_beta   90.00
_cell.angle_gamma   90.00
#
_symmetry.space_group_name_H-M   'P 1'
#
loop_
_entity.id
_entity.type
_entity.pdbx_description
1 polymer ?
#
loop_
_entity_poly.entity_id
_entity_poly.type
_entity_poly.pdbx_seq_one_letter_code
_entity_poly.pdbx_strand_id
1 'polypeptide(L)'
;MRFVAIAAAVALLAPCIHAYGANEKLPDAQALLLLEAKADQASPKEQCFLYAEIVHDMTEIAGQELSSGDFKHASDTLKAVQTYAQKIHMGVAEDTRKLKNAEILMRHTAFRLNEILHNAALDDRPTLESTLKQLDQVQSELMMQVFKH
;
A
#
# COMPACT_ATOMS: atom_id res chain seq x y z
N MET A 1 30.48 -50.78 16.34
CA MET A 1 30.95 -49.38 16.52
C MET A 1 31.19 -48.79 15.13
N ARG A 2 30.58 -47.72 14.61
CA ARG A 2 29.52 -46.77 14.99
C ARG A 2 28.92 -46.31 13.64
N PHE A 3 27.60 -46.28 13.49
CA PHE A 3 26.95 -45.70 12.31
C PHE A 3 26.90 -44.17 12.47
N VAL A 4 27.41 -43.44 11.49
CA VAL A 4 27.31 -41.97 11.42
C VAL A 4 26.01 -41.64 10.71
N ALA A 5 24.99 -41.22 11.46
CA ALA A 5 23.77 -40.68 10.90
C ALA A 5 23.96 -39.18 10.65
N ILE A 6 23.97 -38.78 9.38
CA ILE A 6 23.97 -37.38 8.96
C ILE A 6 22.51 -36.90 9.01
N ALA A 7 22.18 -36.06 9.99
CA ALA A 7 20.88 -35.42 10.09
C ALA A 7 20.81 -34.24 9.12
N ALA A 8 20.09 -34.41 8.00
CA ALA A 8 19.73 -33.31 7.11
C ALA A 8 18.59 -32.50 7.76
N ALA A 9 18.89 -31.27 8.18
CA ALA A 9 17.89 -30.32 8.63
C ALA A 9 17.18 -29.71 7.42
N VAL A 10 15.94 -30.15 7.16
CA VAL A 10 15.04 -29.53 6.19
C VAL A 10 14.48 -28.25 6.84
N ALA A 11 14.96 -27.10 6.38
CA ALA A 11 14.38 -25.81 6.72
C ALA A 11 13.01 -25.69 6.02
N LEU A 12 11.94 -25.90 6.78
CA LEU A 12 10.57 -25.60 6.35
C LEU A 12 10.43 -24.07 6.26
N LEU A 13 10.42 -23.56 5.03
CA LEU A 13 9.92 -22.23 4.71
C LEU A 13 8.42 -22.21 5.05
N ALA A 14 8.09 -21.58 6.18
CA ALA A 14 6.70 -21.27 6.51
C ALA A 14 6.20 -20.18 5.56
N PRO A 15 5.14 -20.41 4.76
CA PRO A 15 4.49 -19.30 4.08
C PRO A 15 3.76 -18.46 5.13
N CYS A 16 4.24 -17.24 5.37
CA CYS A 16 3.48 -16.23 6.08
C CYS A 16 2.23 -15.90 5.25
N ILE A 17 1.13 -16.55 5.60
CA ILE A 17 -0.20 -16.12 5.17
C ILE A 17 -0.52 -14.93 6.06
N HIS A 18 -0.30 -13.72 5.56
CA HIS A 18 -0.76 -12.51 6.21
C HIS A 18 -2.29 -12.46 6.13
N ALA A 19 -2.94 -12.81 7.24
CA ALA A 19 -4.34 -12.52 7.45
C ALA A 19 -4.44 -11.02 7.77
N TYR A 20 -4.90 -10.22 6.79
CA TYR A 20 -5.11 -8.79 6.95
C TYR A 20 -6.32 -8.57 7.88
N GLY A 21 -6.04 -8.46 9.18
CA GLY A 21 -7.05 -8.32 10.22
C GLY A 21 -6.74 -7.13 11.11
N ALA A 22 -7.31 -5.97 10.76
CA ALA A 22 -7.74 -4.81 11.58
C ALA A 22 -6.96 -4.39 12.86
N ASN A 23 -5.74 -4.86 13.12
CA ASN A 23 -4.88 -4.42 14.22
C ASN A 23 -3.40 -4.43 13.79
N GLU A 24 -3.13 -4.13 12.53
CA GLU A 24 -1.75 -3.96 12.08
C GLU A 24 -1.21 -2.68 12.71
N LYS A 25 -0.14 -2.83 13.50
CA LYS A 25 0.64 -1.70 14.00
C LYS A 25 1.04 -0.87 12.79
N LEU A 26 0.68 0.41 12.78
CA LEU A 26 1.09 1.32 11.70
C LEU A 26 2.60 1.18 11.46
N PRO A 27 3.03 1.12 10.19
CA PRO A 27 4.44 1.04 9.87
C PRO A 27 5.15 2.24 10.49
N ASP A 28 6.28 1.98 11.14
CA ASP A 28 7.14 3.07 11.60
C ASP A 28 7.87 3.71 10.42
N ALA A 29 8.44 4.89 10.65
CA ALA A 29 9.12 5.65 9.60
C ALA A 29 10.26 4.85 8.93
N GLN A 30 10.92 3.95 9.67
CA GLN A 30 12.01 3.14 9.13
C GLN A 30 11.48 2.07 8.18
N ALA A 31 10.35 1.43 8.52
CA ALA A 31 9.69 0.46 7.65
C ALA A 31 9.23 1.11 6.33
N LEU A 32 8.64 2.31 6.41
CA LEU A 32 8.18 3.05 5.23
C LEU A 32 9.35 3.43 4.30
N LEU A 33 10.46 3.94 4.86
CA LEU A 33 11.66 4.27 4.08
C LEU A 33 12.27 3.03 3.40
N LEU A 34 12.26 1.88 4.06
CA LEU A 34 12.73 0.63 3.46
C LEU A 34 11.82 0.17 2.32
N LEU A 35 10.51 0.34 2.48
CA LEU A 35 9.52 0.00 1.46
C LEU A 35 9.67 0.93 0.23
N GLU A 36 9.86 2.23 0.43
CA GLU A 36 10.15 3.19 -0.63
C GLU A 36 11.42 2.84 -1.39
N ALA A 37 12.52 2.58 -0.67
CA ALA A 37 13.78 2.19 -1.29
C ALA A 37 13.67 0.88 -2.08
N LYS A 38 12.85 -0.06 -1.59
CA LYS A 38 12.55 -1.31 -2.29
C LYS A 38 11.73 -1.06 -3.56
N ALA A 39 10.71 -0.21 -3.50
CA ALA A 39 9.91 0.14 -4.67
C ALA A 39 10.77 0.79 -5.76
N ASP A 40 11.62 1.76 -5.39
CA ASP A 40 12.46 2.46 -6.35
C ASP A 40 13.50 1.56 -7.06
N GLN A 41 13.92 0.46 -6.41
CA GLN A 41 14.87 -0.51 -6.99
C GLN A 41 14.21 -1.71 -7.66
N ALA A 42 12.89 -1.90 -7.47
CA ALA A 42 12.18 -3.06 -7.97
C ALA A 42 11.96 -3.00 -9.49
N SER A 43 11.67 -4.15 -10.09
CA SER A 43 11.25 -4.18 -11.49
C SER A 43 9.92 -3.45 -11.68
N PRO A 44 9.60 -2.88 -12.86
CA PRO A 44 8.31 -2.22 -13.11
C PRO A 44 7.09 -3.09 -12.76
N LYS A 45 7.24 -4.41 -12.94
CA LYS A 45 6.25 -5.43 -12.60
C LYS A 45 5.92 -5.48 -11.10
N GLU A 46 6.94 -5.33 -10.25
CA GLU A 46 6.80 -5.33 -8.80
C GLU A 46 6.47 -3.95 -8.25
N GLN A 47 6.98 -2.88 -8.89
CA GLN A 47 6.76 -1.49 -8.53
C GLN A 47 5.28 -1.14 -8.41
N CYS A 48 4.43 -1.63 -9.33
CA CYS A 48 2.99 -1.37 -9.27
C CYS A 48 2.38 -1.77 -7.93
N PHE A 49 2.74 -2.95 -7.39
CA PHE A 49 2.22 -3.42 -6.12
C PHE A 49 2.89 -2.72 -4.93
N LEU A 50 4.21 -2.50 -4.98
CA LEU A 50 4.95 -1.85 -3.89
C LEU A 50 4.52 -0.39 -3.70
N TYR A 51 4.26 0.35 -4.77
CA TYR A 51 3.72 1.71 -4.66
C TYR A 51 2.28 1.73 -4.15
N ALA A 52 1.47 0.70 -4.43
CA ALA A 52 0.16 0.55 -3.81
C ALA A 52 0.26 0.28 -2.30
N GLU A 53 1.25 -0.50 -1.84
CA GLU A 53 1.54 -0.69 -0.40
C GLU A 53 1.95 0.63 0.27
N ILE A 54 2.84 1.41 -0.35
CA ILE A 54 3.25 2.72 0.19
C ILE A 54 2.05 3.67 0.30
N VAL A 55 1.20 3.73 -0.73
CA VAL A 55 -0.01 4.56 -0.75
C VAL A 55 -0.98 4.15 0.37
N HIS A 56 -1.15 2.84 0.58
CA HIS A 56 -1.98 2.32 1.65
C HIS A 56 -1.45 2.73 3.03
N ASP A 57 -0.17 2.45 3.30
CA ASP A 57 0.49 2.72 4.58
C ASP A 57 0.43 4.23 4.93
N MET A 58 0.75 5.09 3.97
CA MET A 58 0.66 6.54 4.16
C MET A 58 -0.77 7.02 4.38
N THR A 59 -1.78 6.36 3.80
CA THR A 59 -3.18 6.70 4.03
C THR A 59 -3.61 6.39 5.47
N GLU A 60 -3.17 5.25 6.01
CA GLU A 60 -3.43 4.90 7.41
C GLU A 60 -2.69 5.84 8.37
N ILE A 61 -1.44 6.20 8.05
CA ILE A 61 -0.68 7.22 8.80
C ILE A 61 -1.41 8.56 8.79
N ALA A 62 -1.86 9.05 7.63
CA ALA A 62 -2.61 10.31 7.52
C ALA A 62 -3.91 10.27 8.35
N GLY A 63 -4.62 9.13 8.35
CA GLY A 63 -5.80 8.94 9.20
C GLY A 63 -5.49 9.05 10.69
N GLN A 64 -4.35 8.52 11.13
CA GLN A 64 -3.89 8.63 12.51
C GLN A 64 -3.48 10.06 12.87
N GLU A 65 -2.78 10.75 11.98
CA GLU A 65 -2.35 12.16 12.15
C GLU A 65 -3.57 13.07 12.30
N LEU A 66 -4.58 12.94 11.43
CA LEU A 66 -5.85 13.66 11.54
C LEU A 66 -6.57 13.37 12.86
N SER A 67 -6.64 12.09 13.25
CA SER A 67 -7.29 11.68 14.50
C SER A 67 -6.57 12.21 15.75
N SER A 68 -5.27 12.47 15.64
CA SER A 68 -4.43 13.01 16.71
C SER A 68 -4.40 14.55 16.73
N GLY A 69 -5.06 15.20 15.76
CA GLY A 69 -5.07 16.66 15.60
C GLY A 69 -3.82 17.23 14.92
N ASP A 70 -2.98 16.37 14.32
CA ASP A 70 -1.78 16.78 13.58
C ASP A 70 -2.10 17.03 12.10
N PHE A 71 -2.96 18.03 11.86
CA PHE A 71 -3.49 18.35 10.54
C PHE A 71 -2.41 18.73 9.52
N LYS A 72 -1.31 19.36 10.00
CA LYS A 72 -0.22 19.75 9.12
C LYS A 72 0.52 18.53 8.58
N HIS A 73 0.92 17.60 9.45
CA HIS A 73 1.58 16.39 8.99
C HIS A 73 0.63 15.54 8.13
N ALA A 74 -0.65 15.42 8.51
CA ALA A 74 -1.64 14.76 7.67
C ALA A 74 -1.73 15.34 6.25
N SER A 75 -1.73 16.67 6.12
CA SER A 75 -1.73 17.33 4.80
C SER A 75 -0.49 16.98 3.98
N ASP A 76 0.69 16.94 4.62
CA ASP A 76 1.94 16.61 3.95
C ASP A 76 2.00 15.11 3.56
N THR A 77 1.52 14.22 4.44
CA THR A 77 1.37 12.78 4.17
C THR A 77 0.39 12.53 3.02
N LEU A 78 -0.75 13.22 2.97
CA LEU A 78 -1.71 13.09 1.86
C LEU A 78 -1.13 13.56 0.52
N LYS A 79 -0.27 14.59 0.50
CA LYS A 79 0.46 14.98 -0.71
C LYS A 79 1.47 13.92 -1.14
N ALA A 80 2.12 13.25 -0.19
CA ALA A 80 2.98 12.11 -0.47
C ALA A 80 2.17 10.95 -1.07
N VAL A 81 1.00 10.62 -0.52
CA VAL A 81 0.05 9.64 -1.08
C VAL A 81 -0.24 9.97 -2.55
N GLN A 82 -0.60 11.21 -2.87
CA GLN A 82 -0.84 11.64 -4.24
C GLN A 82 0.39 11.42 -5.14
N THR A 83 1.58 11.75 -4.64
CA THR A 83 2.84 11.57 -5.39
C THR A 83 3.12 10.10 -5.69
N TYR A 84 3.00 9.21 -4.70
CA TYR A 84 3.23 7.78 -4.89
C TYR A 84 2.13 7.11 -5.72
N ALA A 85 0.88 7.58 -5.63
CA ALA A 85 -0.20 7.09 -6.47
C ALA A 85 0.08 7.35 -7.96
N GLN A 86 0.75 8.45 -8.33
CA GLN A 86 1.19 8.69 -9.71
C GLN A 86 2.28 7.72 -10.18
N LYS A 87 3.07 7.16 -9.25
CA LYS A 87 4.14 6.20 -9.55
C LYS A 87 3.61 4.78 -9.79
N ILE A 88 2.31 4.52 -9.56
CA ILE A 88 1.67 3.24 -9.85
C ILE A 88 1.55 3.10 -11.38
N HIS A 89 2.63 2.65 -12.02
CA HIS A 89 2.71 2.49 -13.47
C HIS A 89 2.17 1.13 -13.91
N MET A 90 1.09 1.15 -14.69
CA MET A 90 0.36 -0.06 -15.08
C MET A 90 0.80 -0.67 -16.41
N GLY A 91 1.55 0.08 -17.23
CA GLY A 91 1.88 -0.32 -18.60
C GLY A 91 2.86 -1.50 -18.75
N VAL A 92 3.36 -2.06 -17.63
CA VAL A 92 4.38 -3.13 -17.62
C VAL A 92 3.99 -4.29 -16.68
N ALA A 93 2.80 -4.23 -16.07
CA ALA A 93 2.36 -5.21 -15.10
C ALA A 93 1.76 -6.46 -15.78
N GLU A 94 2.62 -7.31 -16.38
CA GLU A 94 2.22 -8.61 -16.92
C GLU A 94 1.90 -9.64 -15.81
N ASP A 95 2.17 -9.32 -14.53
CA ASP A 95 1.76 -10.15 -13.40
C ASP A 95 0.29 -9.94 -13.06
N THR A 96 -0.57 -10.83 -13.55
CA THR A 96 -2.00 -10.75 -13.24
C THR A 96 -2.30 -10.84 -11.75
N ARG A 97 -1.47 -11.54 -10.96
CA ARG A 97 -1.66 -11.68 -9.52
C ARG A 97 -1.25 -10.41 -8.78
N LYS A 98 -0.07 -9.85 -9.04
CA LYS A 98 0.35 -8.60 -8.37
C LYS A 98 -0.54 -7.43 -8.77
N LEU A 99 -0.97 -7.37 -10.03
CA LEU A 99 -1.91 -6.37 -10.51
C LEU A 99 -3.26 -6.47 -9.80
N LYS A 100 -3.82 -7.68 -9.66
CA LYS A 100 -5.06 -7.90 -8.90
C LYS A 100 -4.90 -7.55 -7.42
N ASN A 101 -3.76 -7.89 -6.81
CA ASN A 101 -3.49 -7.53 -5.42
C ASN A 101 -3.39 -6.00 -5.24
N ALA A 102 -2.76 -5.30 -6.18
CA ALA A 102 -2.68 -3.84 -6.18
C ALA A 102 -4.09 -3.23 -6.34
N GLU A 103 -4.92 -3.77 -7.24
CA GLU A 103 -6.32 -3.33 -7.40
C GLU A 103 -7.11 -3.47 -6.09
N ILE A 104 -7.06 -4.64 -5.46
CA ILE A 104 -7.76 -4.90 -4.20
C ILE A 104 -7.29 -3.92 -3.13
N LEU A 105 -5.98 -3.74 -2.98
CA LEU A 105 -5.40 -2.85 -1.99
C LEU A 105 -5.79 -1.39 -2.24
N MET A 106 -5.77 -0.94 -3.50
CA MET A 106 -6.20 0.41 -3.85
C MET A 106 -7.69 0.65 -3.59
N ARG A 107 -8.54 -0.34 -3.86
CA ARG A 107 -9.98 -0.27 -3.52
C ARG A 107 -10.19 -0.14 -2.02
N HIS A 108 -9.47 -0.90 -1.21
CA HIS A 108 -9.52 -0.77 0.25
C HIS A 108 -9.01 0.60 0.71
N THR A 109 -7.93 1.09 0.11
CA THR A 109 -7.34 2.39 0.48
C THR A 109 -8.24 3.57 0.13
N ALA A 110 -8.87 3.56 -1.05
CA ALA A 110 -9.87 4.57 -1.43
C ALA A 110 -11.09 4.53 -0.51
N PHE A 111 -11.58 3.34 -0.16
CA PHE A 111 -12.67 3.19 0.80
C PHE A 111 -12.30 3.78 2.18
N ARG A 112 -11.11 3.45 2.69
CA ARG A 112 -10.60 3.99 3.95
C ARG A 112 -10.51 5.51 3.94
N LEU A 113 -9.93 6.07 2.87
CA LEU A 113 -9.79 7.51 2.71
C LEU A 113 -11.15 8.22 2.65
N ASN A 114 -12.14 7.58 2.02
CA ASN A 114 -13.51 8.06 2.03
C ASN A 114 -14.12 8.05 3.45
N GLU A 115 -13.86 7.02 4.27
CA GLU A 115 -14.28 7.03 5.68
C GLU A 115 -13.62 8.16 6.47
N ILE A 116 -12.33 8.41 6.24
CA ILE A 116 -11.60 9.54 6.85
C ILE A 116 -12.25 10.87 6.44
N LEU A 117 -12.54 11.04 5.15
CA LEU A 117 -13.18 12.24 4.61
C LEU A 117 -14.53 12.54 5.26
N HIS A 118 -15.37 11.51 5.48
CA HIS A 118 -16.68 11.69 6.12
C HIS A 118 -16.58 12.20 7.57
N ASN A 119 -15.45 11.93 8.23
CA ASN A 119 -15.18 12.32 9.62
C ASN A 119 -14.28 13.56 9.75
N ALA A 120 -13.77 14.10 8.64
CA ALA A 120 -12.81 15.19 8.64
C ALA A 120 -13.44 16.56 8.87
N ALA A 121 -12.66 17.46 9.51
CA ALA A 121 -13.00 18.87 9.63
C ALA A 121 -13.07 19.54 8.24
N LEU A 122 -13.87 20.61 8.12
CA LEU A 122 -14.12 21.27 6.84
C LEU A 122 -12.84 21.74 6.14
N ASP A 123 -11.86 22.18 6.91
CA ASP A 123 -10.59 22.70 6.39
C ASP A 123 -9.70 21.60 5.78
N ASP A 124 -9.85 20.35 6.21
CA ASP A 124 -9.05 19.21 5.73
C ASP A 124 -9.66 18.54 4.49
N ARG A 125 -10.97 18.72 4.28
CA ARG A 125 -11.73 18.06 3.19
C ARG A 125 -11.14 18.29 1.80
N PRO A 126 -10.69 19.49 1.39
CA PRO A 126 -10.21 19.69 0.03
C PRO A 126 -9.03 18.77 -0.35
N THR A 127 -8.09 18.57 0.58
CA THR A 127 -6.93 17.70 0.35
C THR A 127 -7.37 16.23 0.30
N LEU A 128 -8.28 15.82 1.19
CA LEU A 128 -8.83 14.46 1.24
C LEU A 128 -9.64 14.13 -0.02
N GLU A 129 -10.52 15.03 -0.47
CA GLU A 129 -11.32 14.87 -1.69
C GLU A 129 -10.44 14.75 -2.94
N SER A 130 -9.42 15.60 -3.06
CA SER A 130 -8.47 15.53 -4.18
C SER A 130 -7.69 14.22 -4.17
N THR A 131 -7.25 13.78 -2.99
CA THR A 131 -6.52 12.51 -2.84
C THR A 131 -7.43 11.34 -3.20
N LEU A 132 -8.66 11.31 -2.68
CA LEU A 132 -9.65 10.26 -2.95
C LEU A 132 -9.96 10.14 -4.44
N LYS A 133 -10.23 11.27 -5.11
CA LYS A 133 -10.47 11.30 -6.55
C LYS A 133 -9.31 10.67 -7.34
N GLN A 134 -8.07 10.92 -6.92
CA GLN A 134 -6.90 10.33 -7.56
C GLN A 134 -6.80 8.83 -7.27
N LEU A 135 -7.07 8.39 -6.04
CA LEU A 135 -7.04 6.96 -5.70
C LEU A 135 -8.13 6.19 -6.44
N ASP A 136 -9.33 6.76 -6.61
CA ASP A 136 -10.41 6.18 -7.40
C ASP A 136 -10.05 6.05 -8.89
N GLN A 137 -9.35 7.05 -9.44
CA GLN A 137 -8.82 7.02 -10.81
C GLN A 137 -7.82 5.86 -10.96
N VAL A 138 -6.84 5.76 -10.08
CA VAL A 138 -5.84 4.67 -10.09
C VAL A 138 -6.51 3.30 -9.90
N GLN A 139 -7.46 3.18 -8.98
CA GLN A 139 -8.18 1.93 -8.77
C GLN A 139 -8.96 1.51 -10.03
N SER A 140 -9.63 2.46 -10.69
CA SER A 140 -10.37 2.20 -11.94
C SER A 140 -9.43 1.74 -13.06
N GLU A 141 -8.27 2.38 -13.20
CA GLU A 141 -7.27 2.00 -14.19
C GLU A 141 -6.67 0.62 -13.91
N LEU A 142 -6.36 0.29 -12.64
CA LEU A 142 -5.91 -1.04 -12.23
C LEU A 142 -6.96 -2.10 -12.57
N MET A 143 -8.22 -1.84 -12.24
CA MET A 143 -9.34 -2.73 -12.56
C MET A 143 -9.41 -3.02 -14.07
N MET A 144 -9.30 -1.98 -14.91
CA MET A 144 -9.30 -2.18 -16.37
C MET A 144 -8.15 -3.06 -16.86
N GLN A 145 -6.97 -2.98 -16.23
CA GLN A 145 -5.82 -3.79 -16.62
C GLN A 145 -5.94 -5.23 -16.14
N VAL A 146 -6.54 -5.46 -14.96
CA VAL A 146 -6.85 -6.81 -14.46
C VAL A 146 -7.76 -7.56 -15.42
N PHE A 147 -8.73 -6.89 -16.06
CA PHE A 147 -9.64 -7.53 -17.02
C PHE A 147 -9.06 -7.73 -18.43
N LYS A 148 -7.93 -7.09 -18.76
CA LYS A 148 -7.28 -7.25 -20.07
C LYS A 148 -6.37 -8.48 -20.15
N HIS A 149 -6.01 -9.08 -19.02
CA HIS A 149 -5.14 -10.24 -18.89
C HIS A 149 -5.89 -11.43 -18.30
#